data_AF-K1ZDZ7-F1
#
_entry.id   AF-K1ZDZ7-F1
#
_cell.length_a   1.000
_cell.length_b   1.000
_cell.length_c   1.000
_cell.angle_alpha   90.00
_cell.angle_beta   90.00
_cell.angle_gamma   90.00
#
_symmetry.space_group_name_H-M   'P 1'
#
loop_
_entity.id
_entity.type
_entity.pdbx_description
1 polymer ?
#
loop_
_entity_poly.entity_id
_entity_poly.type
_entity_poly.pdbx_seq_one_letter_code
_entity_poly.pdbx_strand_id
1 'polypeptide(L)'
;MKKIPSFLVACILLCSEVLPVWEFLDLEIPVASAAACTISANTDVTAAYVATCDGITIDTSCTLTFFGDSLDMNGSSTAFTVNEGVTVTWSGTGTFTDATESIVINGTLTHADSGSGVILSVSGNVTVAGGGSVNANARGCLAGPSNQDGYGPDTTTGICAQTTGGYGQSGQNGAGHGGEGGRGNGSNNPGDAYDSSLVPTLIGSGGGGGNGGAGADGGGKVWLDVSGTLTINGTVSADGDDAPDGGSEGGGGGSGGSVYITTTTLAGTGSVSAGGGDGGDGTAGGGDGGGGGGGRIAVYYDVLSGFTLGNITATKGLEGGTSGDATSGNNGTTFILDRTADDLRITSGLDFRSDGDYVRADIVVDSGSYLTCNAMTTLDIGASGNYTDNGSTWACSGTVTTLNLSATGTIATTGIDWDISDTTNINFSAGTWTTSGTNTIDVTKTGVITDWTLSNDLTLNNLTWTGPDTAGTSSANGGMILLDDAISVDLVNTDISSGVSWTNLTGLNIDYSSSINANARGCLAGP
;
A
#
# COMPACT_ATOMS: atom_id res chain seq x y z
N MET A 1 -2.21 84.47 38.19
CA MET A 1 -1.37 83.33 38.63
C MET A 1 -2.22 82.07 38.51
N LYS A 2 -1.89 80.94 37.87
CA LYS A 2 -0.94 80.51 36.82
C LYS A 2 -1.67 79.32 36.12
N LYS A 3 -1.68 79.04 34.81
CA LYS A 3 -1.10 79.67 33.61
C LYS A 3 -2.03 79.32 32.41
N ILE A 4 -1.84 79.96 31.24
CA ILE A 4 -2.20 79.43 29.90
C ILE A 4 -0.86 79.36 29.12
N PRO A 5 -0.70 78.52 28.08
CA PRO A 5 -1.06 78.91 26.69
C PRO A 5 -1.67 77.70 25.89
N SER A 6 -2.22 77.78 24.67
CA SER A 6 -2.21 78.84 23.64
C SER A 6 -3.45 78.76 22.72
N PHE A 7 -4.03 79.92 22.38
CA PHE A 7 -4.63 80.38 21.10
C PHE A 7 -5.16 79.36 20.04
N LEU A 8 -6.45 79.43 19.63
CA LEU A 8 -7.06 80.31 18.58
C LEU A 8 -6.83 79.72 17.16
N VAL A 9 -7.82 79.51 16.27
CA VAL A 9 -8.85 80.44 15.75
C VAL A 9 -10.18 79.73 15.43
N ALA A 10 -11.29 80.47 15.53
CA ALA A 10 -12.64 80.04 15.15
C ALA A 10 -13.23 80.85 13.98
N CYS A 11 -14.13 80.24 13.20
CA CYS A 11 -15.18 80.86 12.36
C CYS A 11 -16.02 79.74 11.74
N ILE A 12 -17.32 79.80 11.47
CA ILE A 12 -18.49 80.59 11.90
C ILE A 12 -19.69 79.75 11.39
N LEU A 13 -20.85 79.84 12.02
CA LEU A 13 -22.06 79.08 11.64
C LEU A 13 -22.90 79.84 10.58
N LEU A 14 -23.77 79.12 9.86
CA LEU A 14 -24.93 79.56 9.06
C LEU A 14 -24.67 80.15 7.64
N CYS A 15 -25.14 79.43 6.60
CA CYS A 15 -26.20 79.93 5.71
C CYS A 15 -26.92 78.77 4.97
N SER A 16 -28.04 79.07 4.33
CA SER A 16 -29.06 78.12 3.85
C SER A 16 -29.18 78.02 2.32
N GLU A 17 -29.58 76.82 1.86
CA GLU A 17 -30.29 76.50 0.61
C GLU A 17 -29.56 76.52 -0.78
N VAL A 18 -30.10 75.63 -1.64
CA VAL A 18 -29.94 75.47 -3.11
C VAL A 18 -28.68 74.76 -3.67
N LEU A 19 -28.83 73.44 -3.87
CA LEU A 19 -28.47 72.56 -5.03
C LEU A 19 -27.23 72.89 -5.93
N PRO A 20 -26.47 71.88 -6.44
CA PRO A 20 -27.02 70.64 -7.00
C PRO A 20 -26.25 69.33 -6.72
N VAL A 21 -26.82 68.24 -7.26
CA VAL A 21 -26.23 66.93 -7.62
C VAL A 21 -24.72 66.82 -7.37
N TRP A 22 -24.35 66.08 -6.32
CA TRP A 22 -23.07 65.38 -6.29
C TRP A 22 -23.37 63.96 -6.79
N GLU A 23 -22.96 63.74 -8.03
CA GLU A 23 -22.64 62.42 -8.55
C GLU A 23 -21.77 61.75 -7.48
N PHE A 24 -22.26 60.64 -6.91
CA PHE A 24 -21.34 59.75 -6.20
C PHE A 24 -20.37 59.29 -7.28
N LEU A 25 -19.16 59.85 -7.23
CA LEU A 25 -18.02 59.19 -7.81
C LEU A 25 -17.88 57.92 -6.98
N ASP A 26 -18.56 56.87 -7.43
CA ASP A 26 -18.17 55.50 -7.17
C ASP A 26 -16.76 55.40 -7.73
N LEU A 27 -15.81 55.77 -6.87
CA LEU A 27 -14.44 55.38 -7.00
C LEU A 27 -14.48 53.87 -6.80
N GLU A 28 -14.76 53.16 -7.89
CA GLU A 28 -14.30 51.79 -8.09
C GLU A 28 -12.81 51.84 -7.78
N ILE A 29 -12.47 51.57 -6.52
CA ILE A 29 -11.17 51.08 -6.15
C ILE A 29 -11.04 49.87 -7.07
N PRO A 30 -10.07 49.86 -8.01
CA PRO A 30 -9.84 48.67 -8.80
C PRO A 30 -9.46 47.62 -7.77
N VAL A 31 -10.36 46.67 -7.52
CA VAL A 31 -9.98 45.40 -6.91
C VAL A 31 -8.97 44.88 -7.91
N ALA A 32 -7.68 44.96 -7.54
CA ALA A 32 -6.62 44.64 -8.46
C ALA A 32 -6.88 43.23 -8.95
N SER A 33 -7.11 43.07 -10.26
CA SER A 33 -7.36 41.77 -10.87
C SER A 33 -6.22 40.86 -10.42
N ALA A 34 -6.54 39.86 -9.60
CA ALA A 34 -5.53 39.08 -8.92
C ALA A 34 -4.64 38.41 -9.99
N ALA A 35 -3.34 38.52 -9.80
CA ALA A 35 -2.40 38.11 -10.84
C ALA A 35 -2.25 36.59 -10.80
N ALA A 36 -2.20 35.96 -11.98
CA ALA A 36 -1.64 34.61 -12.09
C ALA A 36 -0.16 34.67 -11.69
N CYS A 37 0.21 33.91 -10.67
CA CYS A 37 1.57 33.86 -10.16
C CYS A 37 2.36 32.76 -10.88
N THR A 38 3.40 33.15 -11.61
CA THR A 38 4.37 32.21 -12.17
C THR A 38 5.53 32.01 -11.20
N ILE A 39 5.77 30.78 -10.78
CA ILE A 39 7.01 30.39 -10.08
C ILE A 39 8.04 29.94 -11.13
N SER A 40 9.20 30.60 -11.15
CA SER A 40 10.29 30.39 -12.12
C SER A 40 11.66 30.14 -11.49
N ALA A 41 11.71 29.98 -10.16
CA ALA A 41 12.92 29.71 -9.37
C ALA A 41 12.54 29.08 -8.03
N ASN A 42 13.52 28.54 -7.29
CA ASN A 42 13.32 28.07 -5.92
C ASN A 42 12.68 29.16 -5.07
N THR A 43 11.56 28.83 -4.43
CA THR A 43 10.67 29.81 -3.79
C THR A 43 10.15 29.26 -2.47
N ASP A 44 10.27 30.08 -1.42
CA ASP A 44 9.65 29.82 -0.13
C ASP A 44 8.17 30.22 -0.22
N VAL A 45 7.27 29.23 -0.31
CA VAL A 45 5.85 29.47 -0.53
C VAL A 45 5.17 29.60 0.84
N THR A 46 4.71 30.81 1.14
CA THR A 46 4.03 31.15 2.41
C THR A 46 2.56 31.45 2.15
N ALA A 47 1.71 31.35 3.18
CA ALA A 47 0.31 31.76 3.09
C ALA A 47 0.14 33.22 2.61
N ALA A 48 1.11 34.10 2.92
CA ALA A 48 1.12 35.48 2.44
C ALA A 48 1.45 35.61 0.94
N TYR A 49 2.24 34.69 0.37
CA TYR A 49 2.44 34.61 -1.08
C TYR A 49 1.14 34.20 -1.77
N VAL A 50 0.53 33.11 -1.29
CA VAL A 50 -0.66 32.53 -1.91
C VAL A 50 -1.87 33.47 -1.84
N ALA A 51 -2.06 34.20 -0.73
CA ALA A 51 -3.11 35.21 -0.59
C ALA A 51 -3.00 36.41 -1.56
N THR A 52 -1.99 36.46 -2.44
CA THR A 52 -1.85 37.49 -3.49
C THR A 52 -2.05 36.97 -4.93
N CYS A 53 -2.29 35.66 -5.10
CA CYS A 53 -2.34 34.98 -6.38
C CYS A 53 -3.76 34.49 -6.74
N ASP A 54 -4.16 34.59 -8.00
CA ASP A 54 -5.41 33.97 -8.52
C ASP A 54 -5.15 32.63 -9.25
N GLY A 55 -3.96 32.06 -9.05
CA GLY A 55 -3.46 30.90 -9.75
C GLY A 55 -1.96 30.77 -9.51
N ILE A 56 -1.47 29.55 -9.38
CA ILE A 56 -0.03 29.27 -9.33
C ILE A 56 0.32 28.35 -10.48
N THR A 57 1.10 28.88 -11.42
CA THR A 57 1.69 28.10 -12.52
C THR A 57 3.18 27.97 -12.27
N ILE A 58 3.70 26.75 -12.40
CA ILE A 58 5.14 26.50 -12.26
C ILE A 58 5.69 26.18 -13.64
N ASP A 59 6.49 27.11 -14.17
CA ASP A 59 7.02 27.11 -15.55
C ASP A 59 8.51 26.70 -15.62
N THR A 60 9.16 26.47 -14.48
CA THR A 60 10.59 26.12 -14.41
C THR A 60 10.83 25.24 -13.20
N SER A 61 11.62 24.18 -13.37
CA SER A 61 11.91 23.22 -12.30
C SER A 61 12.51 23.92 -11.08
N CYS A 62 11.93 23.66 -9.91
CA CYS A 62 12.24 24.40 -8.69
C CYS A 62 12.00 23.56 -7.43
N THR A 63 12.69 23.92 -6.35
CA THR A 63 12.33 23.51 -5.00
C THR A 63 11.32 24.49 -4.42
N LEU A 64 10.20 23.97 -3.89
CA LEU A 64 9.26 24.73 -3.07
C LEU A 64 9.51 24.37 -1.60
N THR A 65 9.81 25.36 -0.78
CA THR A 65 9.93 25.19 0.67
C THR A 65 8.64 25.65 1.35
N PHE A 66 8.00 24.78 2.10
CA PHE A 66 6.85 25.12 2.93
C PHE A 66 7.29 25.28 4.39
N PHE A 67 6.87 26.40 5.00
CA PHE A 67 7.14 26.69 6.41
C PHE A 67 5.84 26.69 7.22
N GLY A 68 5.72 25.73 8.14
CA GLY A 68 4.50 25.47 8.92
C GLY A 68 3.83 24.15 8.52
N ASP A 69 2.76 23.80 9.21
CA ASP A 69 2.13 22.47 9.11
C ASP A 69 1.22 22.32 7.87
N SER A 70 0.78 23.43 7.27
CA SER A 70 -0.05 23.44 6.06
C SER A 70 0.14 24.73 5.25
N LEU A 71 0.03 24.62 3.92
CA LEU A 71 -0.14 25.73 3.00
C LEU A 71 -1.55 25.68 2.40
N ASP A 72 -2.40 26.63 2.77
CA ASP A 72 -3.78 26.76 2.26
C ASP A 72 -3.86 27.78 1.12
N MET A 73 -4.49 27.40 0.00
CA MET A 73 -4.84 28.30 -1.10
C MET A 73 -5.98 29.29 -0.80
N ASN A 74 -6.50 29.29 0.44
CA ASN A 74 -7.48 30.24 1.00
C ASN A 74 -8.82 30.31 0.23
N GLY A 75 -9.16 29.26 -0.53
CA GLY A 75 -10.44 29.17 -1.22
C GLY A 75 -10.66 30.21 -2.33
N SER A 76 -9.59 30.80 -2.88
CA SER A 76 -9.69 31.62 -4.09
C SER A 76 -9.79 30.72 -5.33
N SER A 77 -10.32 31.23 -6.44
CA SER A 77 -10.68 30.50 -7.67
C SER A 77 -9.49 30.01 -8.52
N THR A 78 -8.49 29.40 -7.88
CA THR A 78 -7.11 29.35 -8.37
C THR A 78 -6.66 27.94 -8.74
N ALA A 79 -6.35 27.70 -10.00
CA ALA A 79 -5.70 26.44 -10.38
C ALA A 79 -4.23 26.42 -9.94
N PHE A 80 -3.79 25.33 -9.30
CA PHE A 80 -2.37 25.00 -9.16
C PHE A 80 -1.94 24.11 -10.34
N THR A 81 -1.02 24.60 -11.16
CA THR A 81 -0.58 23.90 -12.38
C THR A 81 0.94 23.69 -12.40
N VAL A 82 1.38 22.44 -12.48
CA VAL A 82 2.75 22.09 -12.85
C VAL A 82 2.80 21.86 -14.36
N ASN A 83 3.58 22.65 -15.10
CA ASN A 83 3.65 22.52 -16.55
C ASN A 83 4.54 21.36 -17.02
N GLU A 84 4.36 20.95 -18.28
CA GLU A 84 5.08 19.82 -18.88
C GLU A 84 6.60 20.05 -18.84
N GLY A 85 7.36 19.01 -18.50
CA GLY A 85 8.82 19.08 -18.37
C GLY A 85 9.35 19.82 -17.13
N VAL A 86 8.48 20.31 -16.24
CA VAL A 86 8.85 20.95 -14.97
C VAL A 86 8.90 19.91 -13.85
N THR A 87 9.97 19.91 -13.06
CA THR A 87 10.09 19.13 -11.82
C THR A 87 9.93 20.04 -10.62
N VAL A 88 8.97 19.75 -9.75
CA VAL A 88 8.69 20.46 -8.51
C VAL A 88 9.12 19.57 -7.35
N THR A 89 10.16 19.98 -6.62
CA THR A 89 10.59 19.27 -5.41
C THR A 89 9.98 19.95 -4.19
N TRP A 90 9.14 19.24 -3.45
CA TRP A 90 8.64 19.68 -2.15
C TRP A 90 9.67 19.46 -1.05
N SER A 91 9.79 20.47 -0.18
CA SER A 91 10.65 20.45 0.99
C SER A 91 9.94 21.13 2.18
N GLY A 92 10.25 20.63 3.38
CA GLY A 92 9.49 20.92 4.60
C GLY A 92 8.51 19.80 4.96
N THR A 93 7.75 20.01 6.03
CA THR A 93 6.84 19.02 6.65
C THR A 93 5.36 19.33 6.44
N GLY A 94 5.04 20.41 5.71
CA GLY A 94 3.68 20.93 5.58
C GLY A 94 2.83 20.20 4.54
N THR A 95 1.53 20.11 4.80
CA THR A 95 0.53 19.60 3.84
C THR A 95 0.12 20.70 2.87
N PHE A 96 0.04 20.40 1.57
CA PHE A 96 -0.57 21.32 0.61
C PHE A 96 -2.09 21.15 0.64
N THR A 97 -2.80 22.23 0.92
CA THR A 97 -4.26 22.25 1.07
C THR A 97 -4.91 23.19 0.04
N ASP A 98 -5.92 22.69 -0.68
CA ASP A 98 -6.72 23.49 -1.61
C ASP A 98 -8.22 23.26 -1.39
N ALA A 99 -8.95 24.36 -1.25
CA ALA A 99 -10.37 24.38 -0.93
C ALA A 99 -11.29 24.56 -2.17
N THR A 100 -10.76 24.89 -3.35
CA THR A 100 -11.59 25.37 -4.50
C THR A 100 -11.08 24.99 -5.90
N GLU A 101 -11.11 23.67 -6.15
CA GLU A 101 -11.65 23.01 -7.36
C GLU A 101 -10.68 22.25 -8.30
N SER A 102 -9.41 22.64 -8.54
CA SER A 102 -8.52 21.80 -9.37
C SER A 102 -7.00 22.01 -9.24
N ILE A 103 -6.28 20.91 -8.98
CA ILE A 103 -4.83 20.78 -9.21
C ILE A 103 -4.58 20.03 -10.52
N VAL A 104 -3.65 20.51 -11.35
CA VAL A 104 -3.23 19.86 -12.60
C VAL A 104 -1.71 19.67 -12.65
N ILE A 105 -1.29 18.42 -12.77
CA ILE A 105 0.11 18.00 -12.81
C ILE A 105 0.42 17.48 -14.22
N ASN A 106 1.05 18.33 -15.04
CA ASN A 106 1.55 17.96 -16.37
C ASN A 106 3.05 17.65 -16.38
N GLY A 107 3.80 18.13 -15.39
CA GLY A 107 5.19 17.79 -15.12
C GLY A 107 5.33 16.78 -13.98
N THR A 108 6.46 16.79 -13.28
CA THR A 108 6.73 15.92 -12.14
C THR A 108 6.60 16.69 -10.83
N LEU A 109 5.83 16.13 -9.90
CA LEU A 109 5.81 16.50 -8.49
C LEU A 109 6.56 15.44 -7.68
N THR A 110 7.55 15.84 -6.88
CA THR A 110 8.40 14.95 -6.07
C THR A 110 8.74 15.58 -4.72
N HIS A 111 9.43 14.87 -3.83
CA HIS A 111 9.92 15.40 -2.55
C HIS A 111 11.43 15.20 -2.39
N ALA A 112 12.04 15.92 -1.45
CA ALA A 112 13.46 15.74 -1.12
C ALA A 112 13.74 14.35 -0.52
N ASP A 113 14.98 13.85 -0.69
CA ASP A 113 15.43 12.53 -0.23
C ASP A 113 15.26 12.39 1.29
N SER A 114 14.73 11.23 1.72
CA SER A 114 14.33 10.96 3.10
C SER A 114 13.37 12.02 3.70
N GLY A 115 12.65 12.75 2.84
CA GLY A 115 11.71 13.80 3.20
C GLY A 115 10.32 13.29 3.59
N SER A 116 9.44 14.21 3.98
CA SER A 116 8.11 13.88 4.54
C SER A 116 7.09 13.31 3.55
N GLY A 117 7.41 13.21 2.27
CA GLY A 117 6.50 12.77 1.21
C GLY A 117 5.87 13.92 0.41
N VAL A 118 5.17 13.57 -0.68
CA VAL A 118 4.20 14.46 -1.34
C VAL A 118 2.84 14.29 -0.66
N ILE A 119 2.42 15.26 0.15
CA ILE A 119 1.16 15.24 0.92
C ILE A 119 0.17 16.31 0.41
N LEU A 120 -0.81 15.88 -0.38
CA LEU A 120 -1.90 16.68 -0.94
C LEU A 120 -3.20 16.41 -0.17
N SER A 121 -3.91 17.46 0.27
CA SER A 121 -5.29 17.38 0.78
C SER A 121 -6.16 18.43 0.07
N VAL A 122 -7.06 17.99 -0.79
CA VAL A 122 -7.73 18.79 -1.82
C VAL A 122 -9.22 18.52 -1.77
N SER A 123 -10.04 19.53 -1.52
CA SER A 123 -11.51 19.37 -1.55
C SER A 123 -12.04 19.20 -2.98
N GLY A 124 -11.33 19.77 -3.96
CA GLY A 124 -11.63 19.72 -5.38
C GLY A 124 -11.06 18.50 -6.10
N ASN A 125 -10.74 18.68 -7.37
CA ASN A 125 -10.22 17.63 -8.23
C ASN A 125 -8.68 17.66 -8.29
N VAL A 126 -8.06 16.53 -8.57
CA VAL A 126 -6.63 16.43 -8.89
C VAL A 126 -6.48 15.67 -10.20
N THR A 127 -5.73 16.22 -11.15
CA THR A 127 -5.43 15.58 -12.43
C THR A 127 -3.93 15.38 -12.60
N VAL A 128 -3.47 14.13 -12.60
CA VAL A 128 -2.16 13.75 -13.10
C VAL A 128 -2.31 13.48 -14.60
N ALA A 129 -1.87 14.42 -15.44
CA ALA A 129 -2.01 14.31 -16.89
C ALA A 129 -1.12 13.18 -17.47
N GLY A 130 -1.32 12.79 -18.72
CA GLY A 130 -0.63 11.64 -19.32
C GLY A 130 0.90 11.72 -19.40
N GLY A 131 1.47 12.93 -19.41
CA GLY A 131 2.92 13.18 -19.27
C GLY A 131 3.35 13.60 -17.85
N GLY A 132 2.39 13.74 -16.94
CA GLY A 132 2.61 14.17 -15.57
C GLY A 132 2.84 13.01 -14.61
N SER A 133 3.46 13.31 -13.48
CA SER A 133 3.77 12.31 -12.45
C SER A 133 3.75 12.89 -11.03
N VAL A 134 3.24 12.12 -10.08
CA VAL A 134 3.57 12.28 -8.66
C VAL A 134 4.58 11.19 -8.32
N ASN A 135 5.85 11.53 -8.33
CA ASN A 135 6.96 10.59 -8.31
C ASN A 135 7.77 10.75 -7.02
N ALA A 136 7.76 9.71 -6.20
CA ALA A 136 8.55 9.55 -4.99
C ALA A 136 9.60 8.42 -5.13
N ASN A 137 9.94 7.99 -6.35
CA ASN A 137 10.86 6.88 -6.57
C ASN A 137 12.26 7.23 -6.06
N ALA A 138 12.90 6.29 -5.37
CA ALA A 138 14.22 6.46 -4.74
C ALA A 138 14.31 7.66 -3.75
N ARG A 139 13.19 8.16 -3.21
CA ARG A 139 13.17 9.31 -2.25
C ARG A 139 13.04 8.91 -0.78
N GLY A 140 13.13 7.62 -0.48
CA GLY A 140 13.02 7.06 0.87
C GLY A 140 14.30 7.16 1.68
N CYS A 141 14.56 6.14 2.49
CA CYS A 141 15.81 6.03 3.25
C CYS A 141 16.97 5.55 2.37
N LEU A 142 18.15 6.09 2.65
CA LEU A 142 19.35 5.89 1.85
C LEU A 142 19.92 4.47 1.94
N ALA A 143 20.56 4.05 0.86
CA ALA A 143 21.32 2.83 0.71
C ALA A 143 22.46 2.68 1.71
N GLY A 144 22.86 1.42 1.94
CA GLY A 144 24.12 1.07 2.56
C GLY A 144 25.27 1.24 1.56
N PRO A 145 26.31 2.05 1.87
CA PRO A 145 27.54 2.02 1.10
C PRO A 145 28.20 0.63 1.14
N SER A 146 29.22 0.41 0.30
CA SER A 146 30.01 -0.84 0.30
C SER A 146 30.37 -1.32 1.73
N ASN A 147 30.05 -2.58 2.00
CA ASN A 147 30.18 -3.25 3.31
C ASN A 147 29.43 -2.58 4.49
N GLN A 148 28.33 -1.87 4.25
CA GLN A 148 27.53 -1.20 5.28
C GLN A 148 26.03 -1.47 5.14
N ASP A 149 25.35 -1.40 6.28
CA ASP A 149 23.90 -1.52 6.39
C ASP A 149 23.20 -0.30 5.74
N GLY A 150 22.06 -0.55 5.11
CA GLY A 150 21.15 0.51 4.67
C GLY A 150 20.43 1.19 5.84
N TYR A 151 19.71 2.26 5.50
CA TYR A 151 18.86 2.98 6.46
C TYR A 151 17.41 2.53 6.30
N GLY A 152 16.72 2.33 7.42
CA GLY A 152 15.26 2.20 7.46
C GLY A 152 14.63 3.37 8.21
N PRO A 153 13.31 3.55 8.20
CA PRO A 153 12.65 4.48 9.11
C PRO A 153 12.53 3.86 10.52
N ASP A 154 12.76 4.67 11.54
CA ASP A 154 12.25 4.38 12.87
C ASP A 154 10.71 4.41 12.84
N THR A 155 10.06 3.30 13.21
CA THR A 155 8.60 3.12 13.03
C THR A 155 7.73 4.00 13.95
N THR A 156 8.34 4.76 14.87
CA THR A 156 7.63 5.71 15.74
C THR A 156 7.76 7.16 15.26
N THR A 157 8.88 7.50 14.63
CA THR A 157 9.23 8.89 14.24
C THR A 157 9.26 9.11 12.73
N GLY A 158 9.37 8.04 11.93
CA GLY A 158 9.55 8.09 10.48
C GLY A 158 10.92 8.62 10.02
N ILE A 159 11.87 8.80 10.95
CA ILE A 159 13.21 9.32 10.65
C ILE A 159 14.11 8.17 10.22
N CYS A 160 14.83 8.32 9.12
CA CYS A 160 15.78 7.31 8.64
C CYS A 160 16.97 7.12 9.60
N ALA A 161 17.22 5.88 9.99
CA ALA A 161 18.34 5.45 10.82
C ALA A 161 18.78 4.01 10.45
N GLN A 162 20.08 3.71 10.62
CA GLN A 162 20.58 2.34 10.49
C GLN A 162 19.93 1.42 11.54
N THR A 163 19.77 0.13 11.21
CA THR A 163 19.22 -0.89 12.13
C THR A 163 17.79 -0.64 12.62
N THR A 164 16.95 0.01 11.80
CA THR A 164 15.52 0.25 12.08
C THR A 164 14.62 -0.46 11.05
N GLY A 165 13.41 0.04 10.71
CA GLY A 165 12.41 -0.73 9.96
C GLY A 165 12.91 -1.23 8.60
N GLY A 166 12.88 -2.55 8.37
CA GLY A 166 13.11 -3.18 7.05
C GLY A 166 14.41 -2.82 6.32
N TYR A 167 15.42 -2.29 7.01
CA TYR A 167 16.72 -1.94 6.43
C TYR A 167 17.40 -3.18 5.81
N GLY A 168 18.06 -3.01 4.66
CA GLY A 168 18.92 -4.06 4.13
C GLY A 168 20.21 -4.18 4.95
N GLN A 169 20.45 -5.33 5.57
CA GLN A 169 21.73 -5.59 6.26
C GLN A 169 22.88 -5.70 5.25
N SER A 170 24.06 -5.24 5.63
CA SER A 170 25.32 -5.49 4.90
C SER A 170 25.50 -6.97 4.53
N GLY A 171 26.12 -7.23 3.37
CA GLY A 171 26.14 -8.57 2.77
C GLY A 171 25.01 -8.76 1.74
N GLN A 172 24.84 -7.77 0.86
CA GLN A 172 23.99 -7.81 -0.33
C GLN A 172 22.47 -8.00 -0.08
N ASN A 173 21.94 -7.76 1.13
CA ASN A 173 20.53 -8.00 1.43
C ASN A 173 19.62 -6.86 0.92
N GLY A 174 18.53 -7.23 0.26
CA GLY A 174 17.47 -6.31 -0.12
C GLY A 174 16.72 -5.78 1.09
N ALA A 175 16.24 -4.54 1.00
CA ALA A 175 15.39 -3.92 2.00
C ALA A 175 13.92 -4.36 1.86
N GLY A 176 13.16 -4.36 2.96
CA GLY A 176 11.73 -4.67 2.99
C GLY A 176 10.88 -3.44 3.35
N HIS A 177 9.57 -3.52 3.11
CA HIS A 177 8.58 -2.54 3.59
C HIS A 177 7.16 -3.13 3.63
N GLY A 178 6.49 -3.27 2.49
CA GLY A 178 5.22 -4.01 2.37
C GLY A 178 5.45 -5.51 2.25
N GLY A 179 6.44 -5.90 1.46
CA GLY A 179 7.03 -7.24 1.41
C GLY A 179 8.37 -7.30 2.14
N GLU A 180 8.76 -8.50 2.56
CA GLU A 180 10.14 -8.82 2.99
C GLU A 180 11.11 -8.59 1.82
N GLY A 181 12.34 -8.16 2.12
CA GLY A 181 13.42 -8.10 1.16
C GLY A 181 13.96 -9.48 0.76
N GLY A 182 14.77 -9.50 -0.28
CA GLY A 182 15.50 -10.67 -0.75
C GLY A 182 16.81 -10.86 -0.01
N ARG A 183 17.25 -12.12 0.13
CA ARG A 183 18.55 -12.45 0.74
C ARG A 183 19.67 -12.23 -0.26
N GLY A 184 20.77 -11.64 0.21
CA GLY A 184 22.04 -11.67 -0.52
C GLY A 184 22.69 -13.05 -0.47
N ASN A 185 23.63 -13.33 -1.38
CA ASN A 185 24.35 -14.60 -1.45
C ASN A 185 25.05 -14.94 -0.12
N GLY A 186 24.75 -16.13 0.44
CA GLY A 186 25.27 -16.57 1.73
C GLY A 186 24.78 -15.79 2.96
N SER A 187 23.80 -14.89 2.80
CA SER A 187 23.18 -14.13 3.89
C SER A 187 21.81 -14.71 4.27
N ASN A 188 21.33 -14.37 5.48
CA ASN A 188 20.07 -14.89 6.04
C ASN A 188 19.14 -13.83 6.62
N ASN A 189 19.51 -12.55 6.55
CA ASN A 189 18.80 -11.44 7.22
C ASN A 189 18.37 -10.37 6.19
N PRO A 190 17.31 -10.61 5.41
CA PRO A 190 16.71 -9.58 4.57
C PRO A 190 15.99 -8.51 5.43
N GLY A 191 15.59 -7.41 4.82
CA GLY A 191 14.75 -6.41 5.50
C GLY A 191 13.33 -6.94 5.74
N ASP A 192 12.87 -6.90 6.99
CA ASP A 192 11.48 -7.23 7.37
C ASP A 192 10.44 -6.25 6.77
N ALA A 193 9.19 -6.70 6.64
CA ALA A 193 8.05 -5.83 6.38
C ALA A 193 7.63 -5.02 7.63
N TYR A 194 7.26 -3.75 7.46
CA TYR A 194 6.84 -2.82 8.53
C TYR A 194 5.80 -1.82 8.00
N ASP A 195 5.23 -0.97 8.88
CA ASP A 195 4.09 -0.06 8.60
C ASP A 195 2.73 -0.77 8.42
N SER A 196 1.65 0.00 8.24
CA SER A 196 0.29 -0.48 8.03
C SER A 196 -0.03 -0.64 6.54
N SER A 197 -0.66 -1.74 6.15
CA SER A 197 -1.22 -1.94 4.81
C SER A 197 -2.51 -1.13 4.55
N LEU A 198 -3.21 -0.71 5.61
CA LEU A 198 -4.45 0.05 5.51
C LEU A 198 -4.18 1.56 5.51
N VAL A 199 -3.22 2.02 6.32
CA VAL A 199 -2.84 3.44 6.39
C VAL A 199 -1.32 3.58 6.36
N PRO A 200 -0.66 3.31 5.22
CA PRO A 200 0.78 3.48 5.06
C PRO A 200 1.21 4.94 5.23
N THR A 201 2.21 5.18 6.08
CA THR A 201 2.68 6.52 6.51
C THR A 201 4.20 6.69 6.47
N LEU A 202 4.97 5.62 6.31
CA LEU A 202 6.42 5.61 6.35
C LEU A 202 7.02 5.54 4.94
N ILE A 203 8.22 6.06 4.77
CA ILE A 203 9.00 5.90 3.53
C ILE A 203 9.70 4.54 3.53
N GLY A 204 10.02 4.01 2.35
CA GLY A 204 10.74 2.75 2.15
C GLY A 204 12.21 2.81 2.60
N SER A 205 12.80 1.63 2.74
CA SER A 205 14.13 1.40 3.30
C SER A 205 15.18 1.17 2.22
N GLY A 206 16.42 1.60 2.49
CA GLY A 206 17.57 1.38 1.62
C GLY A 206 18.19 0.00 1.81
N GLY A 207 18.62 -0.61 0.70
CA GLY A 207 19.25 -1.93 0.65
C GLY A 207 20.68 -1.94 1.19
N GLY A 208 21.17 -3.13 1.54
CA GLY A 208 22.49 -3.33 2.15
C GLY A 208 23.61 -3.37 1.13
N GLY A 209 24.75 -2.76 1.44
CA GLY A 209 25.93 -2.80 0.58
C GLY A 209 26.63 -4.16 0.59
N GLY A 210 27.06 -4.61 -0.59
CA GLY A 210 27.98 -5.72 -0.75
C GLY A 210 29.45 -5.29 -0.64
N ASN A 211 30.37 -6.24 -0.78
CA ASN A 211 31.78 -5.95 -0.92
C ASN A 211 32.10 -5.32 -2.29
N GLY A 212 32.05 -3.99 -2.35
CA GLY A 212 32.40 -3.21 -3.55
C GLY A 212 31.21 -2.66 -4.32
N GLY A 213 30.01 -3.23 -4.14
CA GLY A 213 28.73 -2.64 -4.55
C GLY A 213 28.07 -1.87 -3.40
N ALA A 214 27.40 -0.75 -3.70
CA ALA A 214 26.47 -0.11 -2.76
C ALA A 214 25.07 -0.73 -2.94
N GLY A 215 24.23 -0.70 -1.91
CA GLY A 215 22.81 -0.98 -2.07
C GLY A 215 22.08 0.14 -2.82
N ALA A 216 20.76 0.05 -2.90
CA ALA A 216 19.90 1.06 -3.49
C ALA A 216 19.00 1.80 -2.47
N ASP A 217 18.55 3.00 -2.84
CA ASP A 217 17.70 3.86 -2.02
C ASP A 217 16.24 3.38 -2.03
N GLY A 218 15.54 3.48 -0.90
CA GLY A 218 14.13 3.10 -0.79
C GLY A 218 13.19 4.07 -1.51
N GLY A 219 11.95 3.63 -1.78
CA GLY A 219 10.88 4.47 -2.29
C GLY A 219 10.40 5.50 -1.25
N GLY A 220 9.94 6.66 -1.69
CA GLY A 220 9.47 7.74 -0.82
C GLY A 220 8.01 7.57 -0.37
N LYS A 221 7.30 8.68 -0.20
CA LYS A 221 5.87 8.66 0.19
C LYS A 221 5.03 9.60 -0.66
N VAL A 222 3.85 9.11 -1.03
CA VAL A 222 2.77 9.90 -1.61
C VAL A 222 1.50 9.75 -0.75
N TRP A 223 0.84 10.85 -0.46
CA TRP A 223 -0.43 10.91 0.26
C TRP A 223 -1.37 11.87 -0.47
N LEU A 224 -2.45 11.35 -1.04
CA LEU A 224 -3.45 12.10 -1.81
C LEU A 224 -4.81 11.98 -1.15
N ASP A 225 -5.29 13.04 -0.51
CA ASP A 225 -6.63 13.11 0.07
C ASP A 225 -7.50 14.07 -0.76
N VAL A 226 -8.34 13.54 -1.65
CA VAL A 226 -8.97 14.27 -2.76
C VAL A 226 -10.49 14.13 -2.71
N SER A 227 -11.20 15.03 -2.03
CA SER A 227 -12.67 14.93 -1.85
C SER A 227 -13.48 15.04 -3.15
N GLY A 228 -12.88 15.48 -4.26
CA GLY A 228 -13.47 15.46 -5.60
C GLY A 228 -13.06 14.24 -6.42
N THR A 229 -12.70 14.47 -7.68
CA THR A 229 -12.19 13.46 -8.61
C THR A 229 -10.67 13.46 -8.65
N LEU A 230 -10.04 12.32 -8.35
CA LEU A 230 -8.64 12.06 -8.67
C LEU A 230 -8.56 11.36 -10.04
N THR A 231 -8.08 12.08 -11.05
CA THR A 231 -7.83 11.56 -12.40
C THR A 231 -6.35 11.26 -12.58
N ILE A 232 -5.98 9.99 -12.67
CA ILE A 232 -4.61 9.54 -12.93
C ILE A 232 -4.53 9.05 -14.38
N ASN A 233 -4.00 9.89 -15.28
CA ASN A 233 -3.68 9.51 -16.66
C ASN A 233 -2.18 9.25 -16.86
N GLY A 234 -1.33 9.89 -16.05
CA GLY A 234 0.11 9.64 -15.96
C GLY A 234 0.44 8.62 -14.87
N THR A 235 1.43 8.91 -14.03
CA THR A 235 1.87 7.99 -12.96
C THR A 235 1.79 8.58 -11.56
N VAL A 236 1.46 7.75 -10.58
CA VAL A 236 1.72 7.99 -9.16
C VAL A 236 2.64 6.88 -8.67
N SER A 237 3.84 7.19 -8.21
CA SER A 237 4.86 6.16 -7.97
C SER A 237 5.67 6.43 -6.71
N ALA A 238 6.05 5.37 -6.00
CA ALA A 238 6.94 5.39 -4.84
C ALA A 238 7.85 4.14 -4.86
N ASP A 239 8.45 3.85 -6.02
CA ASP A 239 9.26 2.65 -6.21
C ASP A 239 10.66 2.79 -5.56
N GLY A 240 11.24 1.69 -5.10
CA GLY A 240 12.66 1.63 -4.71
C GLY A 240 13.57 1.70 -5.95
N ASP A 241 14.84 2.03 -5.74
CA ASP A 241 15.84 2.00 -6.82
C ASP A 241 16.46 0.60 -6.98
N ASP A 242 16.98 0.31 -8.18
CA ASP A 242 17.73 -0.91 -8.46
C ASP A 242 19.16 -0.77 -7.95
N ALA A 243 19.70 -1.81 -7.33
CA ALA A 243 21.07 -1.78 -6.83
C ALA A 243 22.09 -1.82 -8.00
N PRO A 244 23.14 -0.98 -7.98
CA PRO A 244 24.08 -0.89 -9.09
C PRO A 244 24.92 -2.16 -9.27
N ASP A 245 25.00 -2.63 -10.52
CA ASP A 245 25.88 -3.73 -10.92
C ASP A 245 27.35 -3.46 -10.60
N GLY A 246 28.03 -4.51 -10.14
CA GLY A 246 29.48 -4.56 -9.99
C GLY A 246 30.00 -4.37 -8.57
N GLY A 247 31.32 -4.48 -8.46
CA GLY A 247 31.99 -4.82 -7.20
C GLY A 247 32.32 -6.31 -7.13
N SER A 248 32.96 -6.75 -6.04
CA SER A 248 33.16 -8.19 -5.79
C SER A 248 31.89 -8.86 -5.30
N GLU A 249 30.90 -8.12 -4.82
CA GLU A 249 29.56 -8.57 -4.46
C GLU A 249 28.59 -7.42 -4.75
N GLY A 250 27.41 -7.73 -5.29
CA GLY A 250 26.38 -6.74 -5.63
C GLY A 250 25.72 -6.10 -4.41
N GLY A 251 24.97 -5.02 -4.62
CA GLY A 251 24.14 -4.41 -3.57
C GLY A 251 22.75 -5.07 -3.49
N GLY A 252 22.12 -4.99 -2.33
CA GLY A 252 20.70 -5.31 -2.20
C GLY A 252 19.81 -4.15 -2.71
N GLY A 253 18.68 -4.50 -3.33
CA GLY A 253 17.72 -3.55 -3.89
C GLY A 253 17.01 -2.71 -2.81
N GLY A 254 16.56 -1.51 -3.19
CA GLY A 254 15.77 -0.62 -2.32
C GLY A 254 14.33 -1.10 -2.21
N SER A 255 13.69 -0.96 -1.05
CA SER A 255 12.29 -1.35 -0.90
C SER A 255 11.36 -0.34 -1.58
N GLY A 256 10.16 -0.77 -1.97
CA GLY A 256 9.10 0.17 -2.31
C GLY A 256 8.69 1.04 -1.11
N GLY A 257 8.12 2.20 -1.39
CA GLY A 257 7.66 3.20 -0.43
C GLY A 257 6.15 3.11 -0.14
N SER A 258 5.56 4.24 0.26
CA SER A 258 4.14 4.36 0.62
C SER A 258 3.34 5.18 -0.39
N VAL A 259 2.17 4.69 -0.79
CA VAL A 259 1.15 5.46 -1.50
C VAL A 259 -0.20 5.33 -0.77
N TYR A 260 -0.68 6.43 -0.21
CA TYR A 260 -2.01 6.52 0.38
C TYR A 260 -2.90 7.41 -0.48
N ILE A 261 -4.10 6.93 -0.84
CA ILE A 261 -5.07 7.66 -1.65
C ILE A 261 -6.45 7.55 -1.00
N THR A 262 -7.06 8.68 -0.67
CA THR A 262 -8.50 8.82 -0.43
C THR A 262 -9.10 9.70 -1.53
N THR A 263 -10.17 9.27 -2.19
CA THR A 263 -10.90 10.13 -3.14
C THR A 263 -12.39 9.83 -3.20
N THR A 264 -13.22 10.72 -3.73
CA THR A 264 -14.61 10.36 -4.05
C THR A 264 -14.69 9.64 -5.39
N THR A 265 -14.08 10.18 -6.46
CA THR A 265 -14.06 9.50 -7.77
C THR A 265 -12.65 9.21 -8.24
N LEU A 266 -12.31 7.93 -8.43
CA LEU A 266 -11.06 7.50 -9.04
C LEU A 266 -11.24 7.31 -10.54
N ALA A 267 -10.46 8.04 -11.35
CA ALA A 267 -10.61 8.10 -12.81
C ALA A 267 -9.26 8.09 -13.54
N GLY A 268 -9.31 7.92 -14.86
CA GLY A 268 -8.15 8.00 -15.76
C GLY A 268 -7.62 6.65 -16.24
N THR A 269 -6.49 6.65 -16.95
CA THR A 269 -5.92 5.46 -17.62
C THR A 269 -4.48 5.14 -17.22
N GLY A 270 -3.95 5.80 -16.21
CA GLY A 270 -2.56 5.72 -15.74
C GLY A 270 -2.29 4.54 -14.81
N SER A 271 -1.23 4.66 -14.00
CA SER A 271 -0.82 3.63 -13.04
C SER A 271 -0.46 4.19 -11.65
N VAL A 272 -0.51 3.31 -10.65
CA VAL A 272 -0.04 3.58 -9.29
C VAL A 272 0.95 2.48 -8.89
N SER A 273 2.19 2.84 -8.52
CA SER A 273 3.24 1.86 -8.21
C SER A 273 3.98 2.13 -6.89
N ALA A 274 4.40 1.04 -6.25
CA ALA A 274 5.36 1.04 -5.15
C ALA A 274 6.14 -0.28 -5.19
N GLY A 275 6.86 -0.52 -6.29
CA GLY A 275 7.73 -1.69 -6.45
C GLY A 275 8.99 -1.61 -5.60
N GLY A 276 9.53 -2.77 -5.21
CA GLY A 276 10.94 -2.87 -4.79
C GLY A 276 11.84 -2.92 -6.02
N GLY A 277 13.06 -2.39 -5.90
CA GLY A 277 14.06 -2.45 -6.97
C GLY A 277 14.89 -3.72 -6.95
N ASP A 278 15.51 -4.06 -8.07
CA ASP A 278 16.27 -5.30 -8.27
C ASP A 278 17.60 -5.30 -7.49
N GLY A 279 18.09 -6.49 -7.13
CA GLY A 279 19.43 -6.70 -6.57
C GLY A 279 20.51 -6.66 -7.66
N GLY A 280 21.67 -6.08 -7.35
CA GLY A 280 22.73 -5.88 -8.33
C GLY A 280 23.59 -7.12 -8.58
N ASP A 281 24.14 -7.24 -9.80
CA ASP A 281 24.99 -8.37 -10.19
C ASP A 281 26.42 -8.26 -9.59
N GLY A 282 26.91 -9.37 -9.04
CA GLY A 282 28.31 -9.49 -8.61
C GLY A 282 29.28 -9.75 -9.79
N THR A 283 30.54 -9.32 -9.69
CA THR A 283 31.54 -9.76 -10.69
C THR A 283 31.88 -11.24 -10.54
N ALA A 284 32.25 -11.91 -11.63
CA ALA A 284 32.36 -13.38 -11.72
C ALA A 284 33.13 -14.05 -10.55
N GLY A 285 32.39 -14.79 -9.70
CA GLY A 285 32.88 -15.41 -8.46
C GLY A 285 32.45 -14.68 -7.17
N GLY A 286 31.73 -13.57 -7.32
CA GLY A 286 31.09 -12.78 -6.28
C GLY A 286 29.68 -13.25 -5.90
N GLY A 287 29.14 -12.63 -4.86
CA GLY A 287 27.75 -12.80 -4.43
C GLY A 287 26.82 -11.78 -5.08
N ASP A 288 25.63 -12.22 -5.50
CA ASP A 288 24.59 -11.37 -6.07
C ASP A 288 23.70 -10.73 -4.99
N GLY A 289 23.09 -9.60 -5.34
CA GLY A 289 22.12 -8.88 -4.51
C GLY A 289 20.77 -9.59 -4.36
N GLY A 290 20.21 -9.49 -3.15
CA GLY A 290 18.79 -9.77 -2.93
C GLY A 290 17.91 -8.60 -3.38
N GLY A 291 16.77 -8.91 -3.99
CA GLY A 291 15.83 -7.89 -4.48
C GLY A 291 15.10 -7.14 -3.36
N GLY A 292 14.67 -5.90 -3.62
CA GLY A 292 13.85 -5.13 -2.68
C GLY A 292 12.45 -5.73 -2.51
N GLY A 293 11.91 -5.67 -1.29
CA GLY A 293 10.51 -5.96 -1.02
C GLY A 293 9.60 -4.85 -1.57
N GLY A 294 8.43 -5.22 -2.09
CA GLY A 294 7.44 -4.24 -2.55
C GLY A 294 6.96 -3.33 -1.42
N GLY A 295 6.48 -2.14 -1.78
CA GLY A 295 5.98 -1.12 -0.86
C GLY A 295 4.52 -1.34 -0.43
N ARG A 296 3.87 -0.26 0.01
CA ARG A 296 2.49 -0.30 0.49
C ARG A 296 1.62 0.71 -0.24
N ILE A 297 0.51 0.23 -0.82
CA ILE A 297 -0.48 1.06 -1.49
C ILE A 297 -1.85 0.84 -0.84
N ALA A 298 -2.45 1.91 -0.34
CA ALA A 298 -3.84 1.92 0.12
C ALA A 298 -4.66 2.95 -0.67
N VAL A 299 -5.78 2.51 -1.25
CA VAL A 299 -6.67 3.32 -2.08
C VAL A 299 -8.10 3.18 -1.60
N TYR A 300 -8.73 4.30 -1.29
CA TYR A 300 -10.11 4.39 -0.81
C TYR A 300 -10.89 5.29 -1.77
N TYR A 301 -11.89 4.75 -2.48
CA TYR A 301 -12.71 5.52 -3.42
C TYR A 301 -14.21 5.27 -3.20
N ASP A 302 -15.09 6.18 -3.66
CA ASP A 302 -16.56 5.98 -3.61
C ASP A 302 -17.15 5.60 -4.97
N VAL A 303 -16.50 6.02 -6.07
CA VAL A 303 -16.93 5.79 -7.45
C VAL A 303 -15.71 5.49 -8.34
N LEU A 304 -15.73 4.38 -9.07
CA LEU A 304 -14.74 4.06 -10.09
C LEU A 304 -15.20 4.56 -11.48
N SER A 305 -14.46 5.48 -12.08
CA SER A 305 -14.81 6.13 -13.35
C SER A 305 -13.74 5.86 -14.43
N GLY A 306 -13.74 4.63 -14.93
CA GLY A 306 -12.89 4.21 -16.05
C GLY A 306 -11.44 3.87 -15.72
N PHE A 307 -11.03 4.00 -14.46
CA PHE A 307 -9.70 3.56 -14.00
C PHE A 307 -9.64 2.04 -13.84
N THR A 308 -8.55 1.42 -14.29
CA THR A 308 -8.32 -0.03 -14.17
C THR A 308 -7.58 -0.33 -12.87
N LEU A 309 -8.26 -0.93 -11.89
CA LEU A 309 -7.65 -1.22 -10.57
C LEU A 309 -6.40 -2.10 -10.65
N GLY A 310 -6.30 -3.00 -11.64
CA GLY A 310 -5.10 -3.80 -11.89
C GLY A 310 -3.85 -3.00 -12.31
N ASN A 311 -3.97 -1.69 -12.56
CA ASN A 311 -2.84 -0.79 -12.75
C ASN A 311 -2.26 -0.25 -11.42
N ILE A 312 -2.75 -0.72 -10.27
CA ILE A 312 -2.23 -0.45 -8.93
C ILE A 312 -1.38 -1.65 -8.50
N THR A 313 -0.06 -1.51 -8.41
CA THR A 313 0.84 -2.64 -8.19
C THR A 313 1.99 -2.33 -7.22
N ALA A 314 2.21 -3.22 -6.26
CA ALA A 314 3.36 -3.20 -5.35
C ALA A 314 4.20 -4.47 -5.58
N THR A 315 4.98 -4.50 -6.65
CA THR A 315 5.77 -5.67 -7.05
C THR A 315 7.03 -5.84 -6.21
N LYS A 316 7.51 -7.08 -6.08
CA LYS A 316 8.88 -7.37 -5.64
C LYS A 316 9.92 -6.88 -6.65
N GLY A 317 11.12 -6.57 -6.15
CA GLY A 317 12.36 -6.60 -6.92
C GLY A 317 12.95 -8.02 -6.97
N LEU A 318 13.70 -8.30 -8.04
CA LEU A 318 14.33 -9.59 -8.34
C LEU A 318 15.73 -9.71 -7.72
N GLU A 319 16.22 -10.94 -7.60
CA GLU A 319 17.63 -11.23 -7.33
C GLU A 319 18.55 -10.84 -8.50
N GLY A 320 19.82 -10.57 -8.19
CA GLY A 320 20.88 -10.53 -9.20
C GLY A 320 21.04 -11.89 -9.91
N GLY A 321 21.42 -11.85 -11.18
CA GLY A 321 21.21 -12.92 -12.17
C GLY A 321 22.44 -13.75 -12.54
N THR A 322 23.55 -13.70 -11.79
CA THR A 322 24.84 -14.29 -12.21
C THR A 322 25.17 -15.66 -11.61
N SER A 323 25.13 -15.80 -10.28
CA SER A 323 25.33 -17.05 -9.54
C SER A 323 25.09 -16.90 -8.03
N GLY A 324 24.19 -17.71 -7.44
CA GLY A 324 24.09 -17.79 -5.98
C GLY A 324 22.90 -18.54 -5.42
N ASP A 325 22.67 -18.30 -4.13
CA ASP A 325 21.46 -18.59 -3.36
C ASP A 325 20.71 -17.29 -2.95
N ALA A 326 21.02 -16.17 -3.63
CA ALA A 326 20.29 -14.92 -3.49
C ALA A 326 18.82 -15.08 -3.93
N THR A 327 17.92 -14.27 -3.39
CA THR A 327 16.48 -14.37 -3.65
C THR A 327 15.86 -13.02 -4.04
N SER A 328 14.78 -13.06 -4.82
CA SER A 328 13.89 -11.90 -4.95
C SER A 328 13.38 -11.46 -3.57
N GLY A 329 12.88 -10.23 -3.48
CA GLY A 329 11.98 -9.84 -2.39
C GLY A 329 10.59 -10.47 -2.51
N ASN A 330 9.71 -10.14 -1.59
CA ASN A 330 8.28 -10.47 -1.66
C ASN A 330 7.46 -9.28 -2.20
N ASN A 331 6.30 -9.59 -2.80
CA ASN A 331 5.39 -8.53 -3.24
C ASN A 331 4.94 -7.69 -2.03
N GLY A 332 4.72 -6.41 -2.30
CA GLY A 332 4.17 -5.45 -1.36
C GLY A 332 2.66 -5.58 -1.20
N THR A 333 2.08 -4.67 -0.42
CA THR A 333 0.66 -4.72 -0.07
C THR A 333 -0.18 -3.73 -0.85
N THR A 334 -1.38 -4.16 -1.25
CA THR A 334 -2.37 -3.37 -1.99
C THR A 334 -3.72 -3.53 -1.32
N PHE A 335 -4.23 -2.46 -0.70
CA PHE A 335 -5.56 -2.42 -0.08
C PHE A 335 -6.43 -1.43 -0.86
N ILE A 336 -7.32 -1.92 -1.73
CA ILE A 336 -8.13 -1.10 -2.61
C ILE A 336 -9.60 -1.27 -2.23
N LEU A 337 -10.22 -0.26 -1.61
CA LEU A 337 -11.58 -0.31 -1.07
C LEU A 337 -12.53 0.65 -1.80
N ASP A 338 -13.58 0.10 -2.39
CA ASP A 338 -14.79 0.85 -2.74
C ASP A 338 -15.61 1.07 -1.46
N ARG A 339 -15.67 2.30 -0.96
CA ARG A 339 -16.39 2.65 0.28
C ARG A 339 -17.91 2.72 0.12
N THR A 340 -18.42 2.77 -1.12
CA THR A 340 -19.86 2.80 -1.40
C THR A 340 -20.42 1.39 -1.47
N ALA A 341 -19.71 0.48 -2.15
CA ALA A 341 -20.05 -0.93 -2.22
C ALA A 341 -19.61 -1.71 -0.97
N ASP A 342 -18.54 -1.24 -0.30
CA ASP A 342 -17.74 -1.97 0.70
C ASP A 342 -16.94 -3.14 0.11
N ASP A 343 -16.51 -3.02 -1.16
CA ASP A 343 -15.77 -4.06 -1.88
C ASP A 343 -14.26 -3.87 -1.76
N LEU A 344 -13.54 -4.90 -1.32
CA LEU A 344 -12.07 -4.92 -1.23
C LEU A 344 -11.45 -5.69 -2.39
N ARG A 345 -10.49 -5.05 -3.08
CA ARG A 345 -9.61 -5.70 -4.05
C ARG A 345 -8.15 -5.68 -3.59
N ILE A 346 -7.46 -6.79 -3.83
CA ILE A 346 -6.02 -6.99 -3.60
C ILE A 346 -5.39 -7.36 -4.94
N THR A 347 -4.39 -6.59 -5.38
CA THR A 347 -3.78 -6.68 -6.73
C THR A 347 -2.30 -7.11 -6.71
N SER A 348 -1.63 -7.14 -5.55
CA SER A 348 -0.24 -7.60 -5.41
C SER A 348 0.03 -8.39 -4.13
N GLY A 349 -0.68 -8.08 -3.05
CA GLY A 349 -0.51 -8.77 -1.77
C GLY A 349 -1.19 -8.04 -0.61
N LEU A 350 -1.22 -8.68 0.56
CA LEU A 350 -1.72 -8.09 1.80
C LEU A 350 -1.16 -8.82 3.01
N ASP A 351 -0.66 -8.08 4.02
CA ASP A 351 -0.38 -8.64 5.34
C ASP A 351 -1.62 -8.54 6.22
N PHE A 352 -2.09 -9.68 6.74
CA PHE A 352 -3.15 -9.73 7.74
C PHE A 352 -2.59 -9.42 9.13
N ARG A 353 -3.13 -8.39 9.77
CA ARG A 353 -2.61 -7.80 11.01
C ARG A 353 -3.72 -7.65 12.05
N SER A 354 -3.35 -7.62 13.33
CA SER A 354 -4.29 -7.49 14.45
C SER A 354 -4.94 -6.11 14.60
N ASP A 355 -4.45 -5.11 13.87
CA ASP A 355 -5.03 -3.77 13.72
C ASP A 355 -5.91 -3.61 12.46
N GLY A 356 -6.01 -4.63 11.62
CA GLY A 356 -6.78 -4.62 10.39
C GLY A 356 -8.24 -5.05 10.56
N ASP A 357 -9.10 -4.51 9.70
CA ASP A 357 -10.47 -4.96 9.50
C ASP A 357 -10.61 -5.50 8.07
N TYR A 358 -10.99 -6.78 7.97
CA TYR A 358 -11.06 -7.55 6.73
C TYR A 358 -12.46 -8.17 6.50
N VAL A 359 -13.51 -7.53 7.05
CA VAL A 359 -14.91 -7.93 6.83
C VAL A 359 -15.61 -6.92 5.92
N ARG A 360 -16.02 -7.35 4.73
CA ARG A 360 -16.42 -6.50 3.59
C ARG A 360 -17.71 -6.98 2.91
N ALA A 361 -18.17 -6.28 1.87
CA ALA A 361 -19.21 -6.76 0.98
C ALA A 361 -18.69 -7.91 0.12
N ASP A 362 -17.98 -7.63 -0.97
CA ASP A 362 -17.19 -8.62 -1.71
C ASP A 362 -15.68 -8.45 -1.44
N ILE A 363 -14.92 -9.55 -1.49
CA ILE A 363 -13.45 -9.56 -1.43
C ILE A 363 -12.91 -10.24 -2.68
N VAL A 364 -11.98 -9.59 -3.38
CA VAL A 364 -11.31 -10.13 -4.58
C VAL A 364 -9.80 -10.08 -4.42
N VAL A 365 -9.15 -11.23 -4.48
CA VAL A 365 -7.70 -11.39 -4.57
C VAL A 365 -7.34 -11.73 -6.03
N ASP A 366 -6.50 -10.91 -6.66
CA ASP A 366 -6.03 -11.14 -8.03
C ASP A 366 -4.88 -12.16 -8.07
N SER A 367 -4.72 -12.82 -9.23
CA SER A 367 -3.70 -13.85 -9.47
C SER A 367 -2.28 -13.36 -9.20
N GLY A 368 -1.48 -14.17 -8.49
CA GLY A 368 -0.10 -13.82 -8.13
C GLY A 368 0.03 -12.88 -6.92
N SER A 369 -1.08 -12.60 -6.22
CA SER A 369 -1.03 -11.87 -4.95
C SER A 369 -0.30 -12.67 -3.87
N TYR A 370 0.52 -12.01 -3.06
CA TYR A 370 1.21 -12.62 -1.92
C TYR A 370 0.55 -12.21 -0.60
N LEU A 371 -0.09 -13.15 0.08
CA LEU A 371 -0.76 -12.94 1.36
C LEU A 371 0.14 -13.42 2.51
N THR A 372 0.18 -12.68 3.61
CA THR A 372 0.90 -13.07 4.84
C THR A 372 0.04 -12.81 6.07
N CYS A 373 0.45 -13.28 7.24
CA CYS A 373 -0.26 -13.02 8.50
C CYS A 373 0.70 -12.78 9.66
N ASN A 374 0.34 -11.88 10.56
CA ASN A 374 1.01 -11.68 11.84
C ASN A 374 0.41 -12.59 12.92
N ALA A 375 1.16 -12.85 13.99
CA ALA A 375 0.64 -13.61 15.13
C ALA A 375 -0.52 -12.88 15.82
N MET A 376 -1.68 -13.54 15.92
CA MET A 376 -2.91 -12.96 16.48
C MET A 376 -3.85 -14.02 17.06
N THR A 377 -4.78 -13.60 17.92
CA THR A 377 -5.76 -14.54 18.52
C THR A 377 -6.81 -14.96 17.52
N THR A 378 -7.41 -14.00 16.82
CA THR A 378 -8.45 -14.24 15.82
C THR A 378 -8.10 -13.45 14.57
N LEU A 379 -8.13 -14.10 13.42
CA LEU A 379 -8.11 -13.47 12.10
C LEU A 379 -9.47 -13.70 11.45
N ASP A 380 -10.24 -12.63 11.30
CA ASP A 380 -11.56 -12.64 10.68
C ASP A 380 -11.46 -12.06 9.26
N ILE A 381 -11.62 -12.90 8.25
CA ILE A 381 -11.76 -12.51 6.84
C ILE A 381 -13.19 -12.86 6.43
N GLY A 382 -13.99 -11.85 6.08
CA GLY A 382 -15.43 -12.01 5.90
C GLY A 382 -15.96 -11.27 4.69
N ALA A 383 -16.83 -11.91 3.93
CA ALA A 383 -17.62 -11.30 2.86
C ALA A 383 -19.11 -11.44 3.17
N SER A 384 -19.85 -10.33 3.20
CA SER A 384 -21.32 -10.39 3.26
C SER A 384 -21.92 -10.82 1.90
N GLY A 385 -21.18 -10.64 0.81
CA GLY A 385 -21.35 -11.28 -0.49
C GLY A 385 -20.42 -12.48 -0.66
N ASN A 386 -19.36 -12.33 -1.45
CA ASN A 386 -18.48 -13.39 -1.92
C ASN A 386 -17.00 -13.09 -1.59
N TYR A 387 -16.24 -14.15 -1.33
CA TYR A 387 -14.78 -14.12 -1.30
C TYR A 387 -14.27 -14.84 -2.54
N THR A 388 -13.49 -14.15 -3.37
CA THR A 388 -12.91 -14.70 -4.61
C THR A 388 -11.40 -14.57 -4.58
N ASP A 389 -10.68 -15.69 -4.65
CA ASP A 389 -9.24 -15.74 -4.81
C ASP A 389 -8.88 -16.35 -6.17
N ASN A 390 -8.16 -15.59 -7.00
CA ASN A 390 -7.80 -15.95 -8.37
C ASN A 390 -6.35 -16.46 -8.50
N GLY A 391 -5.77 -16.93 -7.40
CA GLY A 391 -4.48 -17.63 -7.39
C GLY A 391 -3.43 -16.89 -6.61
N SER A 392 -3.73 -16.59 -5.34
CA SER A 392 -2.74 -16.10 -4.38
C SER A 392 -1.83 -17.21 -3.87
N THR A 393 -0.65 -16.80 -3.43
CA THR A 393 0.15 -17.58 -2.47
C THR A 393 -0.07 -16.97 -1.10
N TRP A 394 -0.47 -17.77 -0.10
CA TRP A 394 -0.63 -17.32 1.27
C TRP A 394 0.38 -18.03 2.18
N ALA A 395 1.36 -17.27 2.70
CA ALA A 395 2.36 -17.76 3.64
C ALA A 395 2.07 -17.20 5.04
N CYS A 396 1.24 -17.89 5.82
CA CYS A 396 0.82 -17.44 7.15
C CYS A 396 1.78 -17.96 8.25
N SER A 397 2.95 -17.32 8.35
CA SER A 397 3.99 -17.63 9.36
C SER A 397 3.70 -17.09 10.77
N GLY A 398 2.71 -16.21 10.91
CA GLY A 398 2.20 -15.77 12.20
C GLY A 398 1.37 -16.84 12.90
N THR A 399 1.63 -17.12 14.18
CA THR A 399 0.77 -18.02 14.95
C THR A 399 -0.62 -17.43 15.15
N VAL A 400 -1.60 -17.96 14.40
CA VAL A 400 -3.02 -17.62 14.55
C VAL A 400 -3.72 -18.63 15.47
N THR A 401 -4.54 -18.17 16.43
CA THR A 401 -5.31 -19.10 17.28
C THR A 401 -6.60 -19.54 16.61
N THR A 402 -7.33 -18.63 15.97
CA THR A 402 -8.51 -18.93 15.15
C THR A 402 -8.47 -18.13 13.85
N LEU A 403 -8.50 -18.81 12.71
CA LEU A 403 -8.76 -18.21 11.40
C LEU A 403 -10.22 -18.46 11.05
N ASN A 404 -10.96 -17.40 10.75
CA ASN A 404 -12.28 -17.46 10.15
C ASN A 404 -12.19 -16.90 8.72
N LEU A 405 -12.46 -17.74 7.72
CA LEU A 405 -12.69 -17.29 6.35
C LEU A 405 -14.15 -17.53 6.03
N SER A 406 -14.90 -16.47 5.71
CA SER A 406 -16.35 -16.55 5.57
C SER A 406 -16.90 -15.77 4.39
N ALA A 407 -17.94 -16.29 3.73
CA ALA A 407 -18.69 -15.59 2.69
C ALA A 407 -20.16 -16.01 2.67
N THR A 408 -21.14 -15.12 2.87
CA THR A 408 -22.55 -15.58 2.91
C THR A 408 -23.05 -16.13 1.57
N GLY A 409 -22.49 -15.64 0.47
CA GLY A 409 -22.60 -16.18 -0.87
C GLY A 409 -21.56 -17.28 -1.12
N THR A 410 -20.50 -16.96 -1.86
CA THR A 410 -19.54 -17.95 -2.37
C THR A 410 -18.13 -17.69 -1.84
N ILE A 411 -17.43 -18.75 -1.39
CA ILE A 411 -15.97 -18.81 -1.40
C ILE A 411 -15.56 -19.44 -2.74
N ALA A 412 -14.85 -18.69 -3.59
CA ALA A 412 -14.36 -19.16 -4.87
C ALA A 412 -12.83 -19.11 -4.88
N THR A 413 -12.15 -20.25 -5.01
CA THR A 413 -10.68 -20.30 -5.10
C THR A 413 -10.25 -20.84 -6.46
N THR A 414 -9.30 -20.19 -7.11
CA THR A 414 -8.79 -20.60 -8.42
C THR A 414 -7.28 -20.56 -8.46
N GLY A 415 -6.63 -21.71 -8.37
CA GLY A 415 -5.16 -21.78 -8.51
C GLY A 415 -4.38 -21.33 -7.27
N ILE A 416 -4.98 -21.42 -6.08
CA ILE A 416 -4.37 -20.93 -4.82
C ILE A 416 -3.26 -21.85 -4.30
N ASP A 417 -2.34 -21.28 -3.54
CA ASP A 417 -1.33 -22.00 -2.75
C ASP A 417 -1.26 -21.44 -1.33
N TRP A 418 -1.97 -22.07 -0.38
CA TRP A 418 -2.14 -21.55 0.98
C TRP A 418 -1.44 -22.44 2.01
N ASP A 419 -0.39 -21.92 2.65
CA ASP A 419 0.16 -22.47 3.89
C ASP A 419 -0.33 -21.67 5.10
N ILE A 420 -1.21 -22.30 5.87
CA ILE A 420 -1.77 -21.78 7.14
C ILE A 420 -1.42 -22.71 8.31
N SER A 421 -0.30 -23.44 8.18
CA SER A 421 0.16 -24.50 9.10
C SER A 421 0.45 -24.08 10.53
N ASP A 422 0.56 -22.79 10.85
CA ASP A 422 0.71 -22.30 12.22
C ASP A 422 -0.62 -21.96 12.92
N THR A 423 -1.76 -22.25 12.29
CA THR A 423 -3.11 -21.96 12.82
C THR A 423 -3.67 -23.05 13.73
N THR A 424 -4.31 -22.69 14.86
CA THR A 424 -4.85 -23.69 15.82
C THR A 424 -6.29 -24.14 15.51
N ASN A 425 -7.16 -23.23 15.07
CA ASN A 425 -8.52 -23.52 14.63
C ASN A 425 -8.79 -22.77 13.32
N ILE A 426 -9.40 -23.44 12.33
CA ILE A 426 -9.73 -22.85 11.02
C ILE A 426 -11.19 -23.12 10.75
N ASN A 427 -11.97 -22.07 10.52
CA ASN A 427 -13.38 -22.17 10.19
C ASN A 427 -13.60 -21.59 8.79
N PHE A 428 -14.00 -22.44 7.85
CA PHE A 428 -14.38 -22.03 6.49
C PHE A 428 -15.90 -22.10 6.39
N SER A 429 -16.56 -20.94 6.29
CA SER A 429 -18.02 -20.86 6.28
C SER A 429 -18.53 -20.19 5.02
N ALA A 430 -19.42 -20.85 4.28
CA ALA A 430 -19.97 -20.28 3.07
C ALA A 430 -21.42 -20.68 2.78
N GLY A 431 -22.10 -19.90 1.94
CA GLY A 431 -23.24 -20.42 1.20
C GLY A 431 -22.79 -21.59 0.31
N THR A 432 -21.79 -21.35 -0.53
CA THR A 432 -21.17 -22.35 -1.42
C THR A 432 -19.65 -22.20 -1.41
N TRP A 433 -18.90 -23.30 -1.48
CA TRP A 433 -17.47 -23.26 -1.80
C TRP A 433 -17.20 -23.96 -3.14
N THR A 434 -16.52 -23.26 -4.04
CA THR A 434 -16.11 -23.78 -5.36
C THR A 434 -14.62 -23.62 -5.57
N THR A 435 -13.95 -24.66 -6.06
CA THR A 435 -12.53 -24.60 -6.43
C THR A 435 -12.33 -24.80 -7.93
N SER A 436 -11.31 -24.18 -8.52
CA SER A 436 -10.89 -24.41 -9.92
C SER A 436 -9.38 -24.17 -10.11
N GLY A 437 -8.78 -24.52 -11.25
CA GLY A 437 -7.31 -24.55 -11.36
C GLY A 437 -6.66 -25.51 -10.34
N THR A 438 -5.35 -25.52 -10.16
CA THR A 438 -4.69 -26.38 -9.15
C THR A 438 -4.65 -25.65 -7.80
N ASN A 439 -5.33 -26.16 -6.77
CA ASN A 439 -5.38 -25.53 -5.45
C ASN A 439 -4.60 -26.37 -4.43
N THR A 440 -3.75 -25.76 -3.62
CA THR A 440 -3.07 -26.36 -2.46
C THR A 440 -3.49 -25.64 -1.18
N ILE A 441 -3.84 -26.40 -0.14
CA ILE A 441 -4.10 -25.88 1.21
C ILE A 441 -3.38 -26.78 2.23
N ASP A 442 -2.35 -26.24 2.84
CA ASP A 442 -1.52 -26.91 3.84
C ASP A 442 -1.86 -26.40 5.26
N VAL A 443 -2.22 -27.36 6.11
CA VAL A 443 -2.72 -27.15 7.47
C VAL A 443 -2.06 -28.16 8.41
N THR A 444 -0.73 -28.04 8.56
CA THR A 444 0.07 -29.11 9.18
C THR A 444 0.19 -29.03 10.71
N LYS A 445 -0.42 -28.04 11.38
CA LYS A 445 -0.34 -27.90 12.85
C LYS A 445 -0.88 -29.13 13.56
N THR A 446 -0.05 -29.74 14.41
CA THR A 446 -0.45 -30.86 15.26
C THR A 446 -1.69 -30.51 16.08
N GLY A 447 -2.77 -31.27 15.86
CA GLY A 447 -4.03 -31.07 16.57
C GLY A 447 -4.91 -29.90 16.11
N VAL A 448 -4.62 -29.26 14.97
CA VAL A 448 -5.51 -28.25 14.35
C VAL A 448 -6.94 -28.77 14.22
N ILE A 449 -7.92 -27.93 14.49
CA ILE A 449 -9.32 -28.23 14.19
C ILE A 449 -9.69 -27.43 12.95
N THR A 450 -10.18 -28.10 11.91
CA THR A 450 -10.73 -27.45 10.72
C THR A 450 -12.23 -27.72 10.70
N ASP A 451 -13.05 -26.69 10.58
CA ASP A 451 -14.50 -26.78 10.49
C ASP A 451 -14.99 -26.17 9.17
N TRP A 452 -15.81 -26.92 8.43
CA TRP A 452 -16.42 -26.48 7.18
C TRP A 452 -17.93 -26.35 7.40
N THR A 453 -18.45 -25.13 7.31
CA THR A 453 -19.88 -24.83 7.52
C THR A 453 -20.50 -24.31 6.23
N LEU A 454 -21.24 -25.16 5.52
CA LEU A 454 -21.68 -24.95 4.14
C LEU A 454 -23.20 -25.12 3.99
N SER A 455 -23.86 -24.13 3.39
CA SER A 455 -25.33 -24.17 3.21
C SER A 455 -25.81 -24.90 1.95
N ASN A 456 -24.93 -25.12 0.98
CA ASN A 456 -25.21 -25.79 -0.30
C ASN A 456 -24.26 -26.97 -0.54
N ASP A 457 -24.58 -27.80 -1.53
CA ASP A 457 -23.74 -28.92 -1.96
C ASP A 457 -22.30 -28.46 -2.32
N LEU A 458 -21.32 -29.22 -1.83
CA LEU A 458 -19.90 -28.94 -1.99
C LEU A 458 -19.36 -29.69 -3.21
N THR A 459 -18.72 -28.96 -4.14
CA THR A 459 -17.93 -29.56 -5.22
C THR A 459 -16.49 -29.07 -5.13
N LEU A 460 -15.60 -29.97 -4.73
CA LEU A 460 -14.15 -29.75 -4.74
C LEU A 460 -13.59 -30.29 -6.05
N ASN A 461 -12.89 -29.44 -6.78
CA ASN A 461 -12.34 -29.71 -8.10
C ASN A 461 -10.88 -29.26 -8.14
N ASN A 462 -9.95 -30.22 -8.26
CA ASN A 462 -8.49 -30.01 -8.23
C ASN A 462 -7.99 -29.34 -6.93
N LEU A 463 -8.42 -29.84 -5.77
CA LEU A 463 -7.87 -29.44 -4.46
C LEU A 463 -6.90 -30.51 -3.94
N THR A 464 -5.73 -30.09 -3.47
CA THR A 464 -4.84 -30.87 -2.60
C THR A 464 -4.91 -30.27 -1.20
N TRP A 465 -5.31 -31.06 -0.22
CA TRP A 465 -5.34 -30.66 1.19
C TRP A 465 -4.36 -31.48 2.02
N THR A 466 -3.42 -30.82 2.71
CA THR A 466 -2.50 -31.49 3.65
C THR A 466 -2.87 -31.15 5.08
N GLY A 467 -3.43 -32.13 5.81
CA GLY A 467 -3.64 -32.02 7.25
C GLY A 467 -2.37 -32.36 8.05
N PRO A 468 -2.44 -32.36 9.39
CA PRO A 468 -1.30 -32.67 10.23
C PRO A 468 -0.94 -34.15 10.21
N ASP A 469 0.34 -34.45 10.41
CA ASP A 469 0.85 -35.83 10.51
C ASP A 469 0.46 -36.53 11.82
N THR A 470 -0.07 -35.79 12.81
CA THR A 470 -0.48 -36.36 14.09
C THR A 470 -1.78 -35.76 14.60
N ALA A 471 -2.61 -36.61 15.19
CA ALA A 471 -3.84 -36.21 15.88
C ALA A 471 -3.53 -35.39 17.15
N GLY A 472 -4.44 -34.48 17.49
CA GLY A 472 -4.31 -33.64 18.68
C GLY A 472 -4.42 -34.44 19.97
N THR A 473 -3.55 -34.14 20.93
CA THR A 473 -3.58 -34.77 22.27
C THR A 473 -4.53 -34.08 23.26
N SER A 474 -5.08 -32.92 22.87
CA SER A 474 -5.89 -32.02 23.71
C SER A 474 -7.37 -31.93 23.31
N SER A 475 -7.74 -32.40 22.11
CA SER A 475 -9.11 -32.37 21.58
C SER A 475 -9.45 -33.68 20.88
N ALA A 476 -10.67 -34.17 21.07
CA ALA A 476 -11.17 -35.38 20.38
C ALA A 476 -11.25 -35.21 18.85
N ASN A 477 -11.33 -33.96 18.37
CA ASN A 477 -11.42 -33.59 16.96
C ASN A 477 -10.09 -33.00 16.43
N GLY A 478 -9.02 -33.02 17.22
CA GLY A 478 -7.74 -32.44 16.83
C GLY A 478 -7.07 -33.22 15.71
N GLY A 479 -6.74 -32.53 14.61
CA GLY A 479 -6.21 -33.11 13.37
C GLY A 479 -7.29 -33.61 12.41
N MET A 480 -8.52 -33.08 12.51
CA MET A 480 -9.65 -33.48 11.67
C MET A 480 -10.29 -32.29 10.95
N ILE A 481 -10.76 -32.55 9.72
CA ILE A 481 -11.73 -31.71 9.02
C ILE A 481 -13.13 -32.13 9.44
N LEU A 482 -13.90 -31.20 9.97
CA LEU A 482 -15.30 -31.36 10.38
C LEU A 482 -16.22 -30.83 9.29
N LEU A 483 -17.35 -31.50 9.12
CA LEU A 483 -18.49 -31.07 8.30
C LEU A 483 -19.72 -31.79 8.87
N ASP A 484 -20.68 -31.08 9.43
CA ASP A 484 -21.91 -31.66 9.98
C ASP A 484 -23.20 -31.18 9.27
N ASP A 485 -23.05 -30.41 8.20
CA ASP A 485 -24.14 -29.97 7.34
C ASP A 485 -24.76 -31.11 6.51
N ALA A 486 -26.07 -30.98 6.27
CA ALA A 486 -26.85 -31.95 5.51
C ALA A 486 -26.76 -31.73 3.98
N ILE A 487 -25.54 -31.76 3.45
CA ILE A 487 -25.21 -31.47 2.04
C ILE A 487 -24.64 -32.70 1.29
N SER A 488 -24.61 -32.65 -0.03
CA SER A 488 -23.85 -33.58 -0.86
C SER A 488 -22.40 -33.09 -1.03
N VAL A 489 -21.45 -34.01 -1.10
CA VAL A 489 -20.03 -33.72 -1.36
C VAL A 489 -19.57 -34.47 -2.61
N ASP A 490 -19.09 -33.74 -3.60
CA ASP A 490 -18.51 -34.27 -4.83
C ASP A 490 -17.02 -33.91 -4.89
N LEU A 491 -16.15 -34.94 -4.89
CA LEU A 491 -14.71 -34.80 -5.07
C LEU A 491 -14.32 -35.14 -6.51
N VAL A 492 -13.75 -34.15 -7.21
CA VAL A 492 -13.26 -34.23 -8.59
C VAL A 492 -11.77 -33.91 -8.59
N ASN A 493 -10.94 -34.85 -9.06
CA ASN A 493 -9.47 -34.77 -9.02
C ASN A 493 -8.91 -34.14 -7.71
N THR A 494 -9.43 -34.56 -6.54
CA THR A 494 -9.19 -33.91 -5.24
C THR A 494 -8.60 -34.89 -4.23
N ASP A 495 -7.44 -34.54 -3.66
CA ASP A 495 -6.69 -35.35 -2.71
C ASP A 495 -6.72 -34.71 -1.30
N ILE A 496 -7.42 -35.34 -0.37
CA ILE A 496 -7.50 -34.92 1.04
C ILE A 496 -6.61 -35.82 1.89
N SER A 497 -5.43 -35.34 2.23
CA SER A 497 -4.46 -36.01 3.09
C SER A 497 -4.66 -35.55 4.54
N SER A 498 -5.79 -35.91 5.15
CA SER A 498 -6.16 -35.52 6.52
C SER A 498 -7.10 -36.52 7.19
N GLY A 499 -7.31 -36.39 8.50
CA GLY A 499 -8.47 -36.98 9.17
C GLY A 499 -9.75 -36.22 8.79
N VAL A 500 -10.88 -36.93 8.62
CA VAL A 500 -12.18 -36.31 8.35
C VAL A 500 -13.26 -36.87 9.29
N SER A 501 -14.17 -36.00 9.72
CA SER A 501 -15.40 -36.36 10.44
C SER A 501 -16.58 -35.66 9.75
N TRP A 502 -17.01 -36.25 8.65
CA TRP A 502 -18.16 -35.77 7.90
C TRP A 502 -19.42 -36.52 8.35
N THR A 503 -20.36 -35.78 8.92
CA THR A 503 -21.62 -36.31 9.46
C THR A 503 -22.80 -35.67 8.75
N ASN A 504 -23.96 -36.33 8.74
CA ASN A 504 -25.20 -35.86 8.10
C ASN A 504 -25.21 -35.70 6.56
N LEU A 505 -24.10 -36.00 5.86
CA LEU A 505 -24.05 -35.94 4.38
C LEU A 505 -25.24 -36.63 3.70
N THR A 506 -25.82 -35.95 2.70
CA THR A 506 -26.91 -36.49 1.87
C THR A 506 -26.38 -37.30 0.67
N GLY A 507 -25.13 -37.03 0.27
CA GLY A 507 -24.40 -37.74 -0.77
C GLY A 507 -22.88 -37.59 -0.60
N LEU A 508 -22.13 -38.57 -1.09
CA LEU A 508 -20.67 -38.51 -1.19
C LEU A 508 -20.23 -39.22 -2.47
N ASN A 509 -19.74 -38.46 -3.45
CA ASN A 509 -19.11 -38.99 -4.65
C ASN A 509 -17.62 -38.67 -4.64
N ILE A 510 -16.80 -39.66 -4.99
CA ILE A 510 -15.34 -39.53 -5.11
C ILE A 510 -14.98 -40.12 -6.48
N ASP A 511 -14.40 -39.30 -7.36
CA ASP A 511 -14.00 -39.77 -8.69
C ASP A 511 -12.75 -40.68 -8.64
N TYR A 512 -12.35 -41.24 -9.80
CA TYR A 512 -11.23 -42.18 -9.87
C TYR A 512 -9.85 -41.55 -9.62
N SER A 513 -9.79 -40.22 -9.58
CA SER A 513 -8.60 -39.37 -9.40
C SER A 513 -8.59 -38.67 -8.03
N SER A 514 -9.59 -38.91 -7.20
CA SER A 514 -9.75 -38.27 -5.89
C SER A 514 -9.50 -39.26 -4.76
N SER A 515 -9.02 -38.77 -3.61
CA SER A 515 -8.78 -39.60 -2.44
C SER A 515 -9.05 -38.88 -1.13
N ILE A 516 -9.36 -39.66 -0.10
CA ILE A 516 -9.32 -39.23 1.31
C ILE A 516 -8.39 -40.20 2.03
N ASN A 517 -7.29 -39.70 2.59
CA ASN A 517 -6.17 -40.49 3.07
C ASN A 517 -5.72 -40.05 4.47
N ALA A 518 -6.14 -40.83 5.48
CA ALA A 518 -5.74 -40.67 6.88
C ALA A 518 -4.58 -41.60 7.30
N ASN A 519 -3.84 -42.20 6.37
CA ASN A 519 -2.77 -43.14 6.69
C ASN A 519 -1.68 -42.47 7.55
N ALA A 520 -1.30 -43.13 8.65
CA ALA A 520 -0.35 -42.66 9.66
C ALA A 520 -0.70 -41.36 10.43
N ARG A 521 -1.81 -40.67 10.11
CA ARG A 521 -2.26 -39.41 10.76
C ARG A 521 -2.96 -39.60 12.12
N GLY A 522 -2.62 -40.67 12.84
CA GLY A 522 -3.26 -41.07 14.09
C GLY A 522 -2.67 -40.39 15.32
N CYS A 523 -3.04 -40.91 16.50
CA CYS A 523 -2.31 -40.58 17.74
C CYS A 523 -0.84 -41.03 17.63
N LEU A 524 0.06 -40.23 18.21
CA LEU A 524 1.48 -40.57 18.32
C LEU A 524 1.70 -41.96 18.96
N ALA A 525 2.70 -42.68 18.47
CA ALA A 525 3.19 -43.88 19.12
C ALA A 525 3.75 -43.55 20.52
N GLY A 526 3.64 -44.51 21.44
CA GLY A 526 4.27 -44.39 22.76
C GLY A 526 5.80 -44.36 22.65
N PRO A 527 6.49 -43.71 23.62
CA PRO A 527 7.95 -43.60 23.64
C PRO A 527 8.68 -44.92 23.93
#